data_AF-A0A351CZ13-F1
#
_entry.id   AF-A0A351CZ13-F1
#
_cell.length_a   1.000
_cell.length_b   1.000
_cell.length_c   1.000
_cell.angle_alpha   90.00
_cell.angle_beta   90.00
_cell.angle_gamma   90.00
#
_symmetry.space_group_name_H-M   'P 1'
#
loop_
_entity.id
_entity.type
_entity.pdbx_description
1 polymer ?
#
loop_
_entity_poly.entity_id
_entity_poly.type
_entity_poly.pdbx_seq_one_letter_code
_entity_poly.pdbx_strand_id
1 'polypeptide(L)' 'MEVWPQVLEQLSFIANSPSLWLACLGGVTLGILWGAMPGLSTTMAMTLLIGLTVGMSQHAAIIFMLGVYTGS' A
#
# COMPACT_ATOMS: atom_id res chain seq x y z
N MET A 1 -5.94 17.73 -22.02
CA MET A 1 -4.83 16.75 -22.04
C MET A 1 -3.76 17.22 -21.04
N GLU A 2 -4.07 17.20 -19.74
CA GLU A 2 -3.19 17.75 -18.68
C GLU A 2 -2.83 16.72 -17.60
N VAL A 3 -3.09 15.43 -17.86
CA VAL A 3 -2.86 14.32 -16.90
C VAL A 3 -1.37 14.08 -16.63
N TRP A 4 -0.54 14.30 -17.65
CA TRP A 4 0.90 14.05 -17.58
C TRP A 4 1.64 14.85 -16.50
N PRO A 5 1.47 16.19 -16.37
CA PRO A 5 2.12 16.93 -15.29
C PRO A 5 1.63 16.51 -13.90
N GLN A 6 0.33 16.18 -13.76
CA GLN A 6 -0.25 15.77 -12.48
C GLN A 6 0.32 14.44 -11.97
N VAL A 7 0.53 13.48 -12.88
CA VAL A 7 1.18 12.20 -12.56
C VAL A 7 2.63 12.41 -12.13
N LEU A 8 3.38 13.28 -12.82
CA LEU A 8 4.76 13.61 -12.46
C LEU A 8 4.88 14.23 -11.08
N GLU A 9 4.00 15.17 -10.74
CA GLU A 9 3.96 15.79 -9.42
C GLU A 9 3.65 14.75 -8.32
N GLN A 10 2.64 13.92 -8.53
CA GLN A 10 2.28 12.84 -7.59
C GLN A 10 3.44 11.85 -7.38
N LEU A 11 4.13 11.46 -8.45
CA LEU A 11 5.28 10.56 -8.37
C LEU A 11 6.44 11.19 -7.57
N SER A 12 6.73 12.47 -7.82
CA SER A 12 7.75 13.22 -7.11
C SER A 12 7.42 13.37 -5.62
N PHE A 13 6.13 13.55 -5.29
CA PHE A 13 5.64 13.63 -3.92
C PHE A 13 5.81 12.30 -3.17
N ILE A 14 5.48 11.18 -3.82
CA ILE A 14 5.65 9.84 -3.24
C ILE A 14 7.14 9.56 -2.99
N ALA A 15 8.01 9.87 -3.95
CA ALA A 15 9.44 9.64 -3.83
C ALA A 15 10.07 10.39 -2.65
N ASN A 16 9.64 11.63 -2.39
CA ASN A 16 10.21 12.49 -1.35
C ASN A 16 9.55 12.36 0.04
N SER A 17 8.52 11.52 0.20
CA SER A 17 7.77 11.40 1.45
C SER A 17 8.13 10.12 2.22
N PRO A 18 8.97 10.19 3.28
CA PRO A 18 9.45 9.00 3.98
C PRO A 18 8.35 8.20 4.66
N SER A 19 7.28 8.86 5.11
CA SER A 19 6.12 8.22 5.75
C SER A 19 5.37 7.27 4.80
N LEU A 20 5.30 7.60 3.51
CA LEU A 20 4.66 6.75 2.49
C LEU A 20 5.48 5.49 2.23
N TRP A 21 6.81 5.60 2.26
CA TRP A 21 7.70 4.45 2.17
C TRP A 21 7.58 3.52 3.38
N LEU A 22 7.43 4.07 4.59
CA LEU A 22 7.15 3.26 5.78
C LEU A 22 5.81 2.53 5.68
N ALA A 23 4.76 3.19 5.19
CA ALA A 23 3.48 2.55 4.93
C ALA A 23 3.60 1.46 3.85
N CYS A 24 4.39 1.70 2.78
CA CYS A 24 4.67 0.70 1.75
C CYS A 24 5.37 -0.53 2.33
N LEU A 25 6.45 -0.33 3.10
CA LEU A 25 7.19 -1.41 3.75
C LEU A 25 6.31 -2.19 4.75
N GLY A 26 5.49 -1.49 5.54
CA GLY A 26 4.52 -2.12 6.43
C GLY A 26 3.49 -2.96 5.67
N GLY A 27 2.98 -2.45 4.55
CA GLY A 27 2.05 -3.18 3.70
C GLY A 27 2.68 -4.42 3.09
N VAL A 28 3.86 -4.29 2.47
CA VAL A 28 4.58 -5.41 1.82
C VAL A 28 4.97 -6.47 2.84
N THR A 29 5.49 -6.10 4.01
CA THR A 29 5.89 -7.06 5.04
C THR A 29 4.68 -7.85 5.55
N LEU A 30 3.56 -7.19 5.86
CA LEU A 30 2.33 -7.88 6.25
C LEU A 30 1.75 -8.73 5.11
N GLY A 31 1.84 -8.26 3.86
CA GLY A 31 1.48 -9.02 2.67
C GLY A 31 2.27 -10.32 2.55
N ILE A 32 3.60 -10.25 2.66
CA ILE A 32 4.49 -11.42 2.61
C ILE A 32 4.18 -12.41 3.74
N LEU A 33 4.00 -11.92 4.96
CA LEU A 33 3.63 -12.77 6.10
C LEU A 33 2.31 -13.51 5.82
N TRP A 34 1.36 -12.85 5.17
CA TRP A 34 0.08 -13.44 4.83
C TRP A 34 0.16 -14.43 3.66
N GLY A 35 0.87 -14.07 2.58
CA GLY A 35 1.08 -14.92 1.41
C GLY A 35 1.90 -16.19 1.72
N ALA A 36 2.79 -16.12 2.71
CA ALA A 36 3.56 -17.27 3.17
C ALA A 36 2.73 -18.27 4.01
N MET A 37 1.57 -17.87 4.55
CA MET A 37 0.71 -18.76 5.33
C MET A 37 -0.16 -19.64 4.41
N PRO A 38 -0.17 -20.97 4.58
CA PRO A 38 -0.98 -21.85 3.75
C PRO A 38 -2.47 -21.65 4.04
N GLY A 39 -3.26 -21.45 2.97
CA GLY A 39 -4.73 -21.38 3.05
C GLY A 39 -5.32 -19.99 3.26
N LEU A 40 -4.51 -18.92 3.26
CA LEU A 40 -4.97 -17.54 3.26
C LEU A 40 -4.81 -16.91 1.88
N SER A 41 -5.90 -16.42 1.30
CA SER A 41 -5.87 -15.76 -0.01
C SER A 41 -5.49 -14.27 0.11
N THR A 42 -4.88 -13.72 -0.95
CA THR A 42 -4.60 -12.30 -1.12
C THR A 42 -5.81 -11.42 -0.80
N THR A 43 -7.00 -11.80 -1.29
CA THR A 43 -8.25 -11.05 -1.05
C THR A 43 -8.63 -10.97 0.43
N MET A 44 -8.40 -12.05 1.19
CA MET A 44 -8.66 -12.08 2.63
C MET A 44 -7.66 -11.20 3.39
N ALA A 45 -6.38 -11.22 3.01
CA ALA A 45 -5.34 -10.35 3.56
C ALA A 45 -5.74 -8.86 3.45
N MET A 46 -6.13 -8.45 2.24
CA MET A 46 -6.57 -7.08 1.99
C MET A 46 -7.80 -6.70 2.81
N THR A 47 -8.78 -7.59 2.92
CA THR A 47 -10.03 -7.32 3.66
C THR A 47 -9.78 -7.16 5.16
N LEU A 48 -8.85 -7.93 5.73
CA LEU A 48 -8.51 -7.81 7.15
C LEU A 48 -7.70 -6.55 7.45
N LEU A 49 -6.76 -6.22 6.56
CA LEU A 49 -5.86 -5.09 6.75
C LEU A 49 -6.48 -3.75 6.33
N ILE A 50 -7.61 -3.72 5.63
CA ILE A 50 -8.32 -2.48 5.30
C ILE A 50 -8.74 -1.71 6.56
N GLY A 51 -9.08 -2.40 7.65
CA GLY A 51 -9.43 -1.77 8.93
C GLY A 51 -8.26 -0.97 9.53
N LEU A 52 -7.02 -1.37 9.27
CA LEU A 52 -5.81 -0.65 9.69
C LEU A 52 -5.69 0.70 8.95
N THR A 53 -6.28 0.83 7.77
CA THR A 53 -6.15 2.03 6.93
C THR A 53 -7.12 3.16 7.28
N VAL A 54 -8.06 2.94 8.21
CA VAL A 54 -9.13 3.91 8.57
C VAL A 54 -8.56 5.22 9.14
N GLY A 55 -7.42 5.17 9.84
CA GLY A 55 -6.75 6.36 10.38
C GLY A 55 -5.66 6.95 9.49
N MET A 56 -5.40 6.37 8.32
CA MET A 56 -4.30 6.75 7.44
C MET A 56 -4.75 7.81 6.42
N SER A 57 -3.81 8.62 5.95
CA SER A 57 -4.08 9.49 4.80
C SER A 57 -4.36 8.65 3.55
N GLN A 58 -5.16 9.17 2.62
CA GLN A 58 -5.55 8.44 1.41
C GLN A 58 -4.35 7.87 0.64
N HIS A 59 -3.29 8.66 0.48
CA HIS A 59 -2.05 8.22 -0.19
C HIS A 59 -1.38 7.06 0.55
N ALA A 60 -1.30 7.14 1.89
CA ALA A 60 -0.69 6.10 2.71
C ALA A 60 -1.54 4.82 2.72
N ALA A 61 -2.86 4.94 2.80
CA ALA A 61 -3.79 3.81 2.75
C ALA A 61 -3.68 3.06 1.42
N ILE A 62 -3.70 3.77 0.29
CA ILE A 62 -3.59 3.17 -1.04
C ILE A 62 -2.23 2.49 -1.21
N ILE A 63 -1.13 3.16 -0.85
CA ILE A 63 0.22 2.59 -0.96
C ILE A 63 0.40 1.36 -0.06
N PHE A 64 -0.11 1.42 1.17
CA PHE A 64 -0.10 0.29 2.09
C PHE A 64 -0.84 -0.91 1.50
N MET A 65 -2.06 -0.70 0.99
CA MET A 65 -2.85 -1.75 0.37
C MET A 65 -2.17 -2.30 -0.89
N LEU A 66 -1.62 -1.46 -1.77
CA LEU A 66 -0.83 -1.92 -2.92
C LEU A 66 0.38 -2.77 -2.50
N GLY A 67 1.02 -2.41 -1.39
CA GLY A 67 2.09 -3.19 -0.77
C GLY A 67 1.61 -4.58 -0.32
N VAL A 68 0.49 -4.64 0.40
CA VAL A 68 -0.12 -5.92 0.84
C VAL A 68 -0.42 -6.81 -0.37
N TYR A 69 -1.08 -6.27 -1.40
CA TYR A 69 -1.42 -7.02 -2.62
C TYR A 69 -0.19 -7.57 -3.33
N THR A 70 0.88 -6.78 -3.39
CA THR A 70 2.11 -7.17 -4.10
C THR A 70 2.91 -8.22 -3.32
N GLY A 71 2.85 -8.18 -1.98
CA GLY A 71 3.56 -9.09 -1.11
C GLY A 71 2.88 -10.45 -0.90
N SER A 72 1.55 -10.52 -1.05
CA SER A 72 0.73 -11.70 -0.70
C SER A 72 0.44 -12.63 -1.86
#